data_AF-A0A2D4WVY0-F1
#
_entry.id   AF-A0A2D4WVY0-F1
#
_cell.length_a   1.000
_cell.length_b   1.000
_cell.length_c   1.000
_cell.angle_alpha   90.00
_cell.angle_beta   90.00
_cell.angle_gamma   90.00
#
_symmetry.space_group_name_H-M   'P 1'
#
loop_
_entity.id
_entity.type
_entity.pdbx_description
1 polymer ?
#
loop_
_entity_poly.entity_id
_entity_poly.type
_entity_poly.pdbx_seq_one_letter_code
_entity_poly.pdbx_strand_id
1 'polypeptide(L)'
;MDITLIFFLSLLISFIGVMPPGMLNMSAAIISLKEGHNRSFMFSIGICIVVGLQTYVATIFAKYLNQHPDITSILKRVAVVIFLLISFYFFMTAKKQASPVRVDARIKSKKSRFFQGVFMSALN
;
A
#
# COMPACT_ATOMS: atom_id res chain seq x y z
N MET A 1 -5.63 -24.75 17.34
CA MET A 1 -5.97 -23.34 17.12
C MET A 1 -6.13 -23.18 15.62
N ASP A 2 -7.37 -23.27 15.17
CA ASP A 2 -7.69 -23.74 13.84
C ASP A 2 -7.39 -22.67 12.79
N ILE A 3 -6.76 -23.06 11.69
CA ILE A 3 -6.35 -22.21 10.56
C ILE A 3 -7.49 -21.26 10.12
N THR A 4 -8.74 -21.71 10.26
CA THR A 4 -9.97 -20.92 10.06
C THR A 4 -9.98 -19.63 10.88
N LEU A 5 -9.68 -19.68 12.17
CA LEU A 5 -9.66 -18.50 13.04
C LEU A 5 -8.56 -17.53 12.61
N ILE A 6 -7.36 -18.05 12.33
CA ILE A 6 -6.22 -17.25 11.86
C ILE A 6 -6.56 -16.56 10.53
N PHE A 7 -7.23 -17.27 9.61
CA PHE A 7 -7.67 -16.71 8.34
C PHE A 7 -8.65 -15.55 8.53
N PHE A 8 -9.75 -15.75 9.26
CA PHE A 8 -10.74 -14.70 9.47
C PHE A 8 -10.20 -13.51 10.27
N LEU A 9 -9.35 -13.76 11.27
CA LEU A 9 -8.70 -12.70 12.04
C LEU A 9 -7.75 -11.88 11.16
N SER A 10 -6.91 -12.54 10.37
CA SER A 10 -5.99 -11.87 9.44
C SER A 10 -6.73 -11.08 8.36
N LEU A 11 -7.86 -11.63 7.87
CA LEU A 11 -8.73 -10.95 6.92
C LEU A 11 -9.33 -9.67 7.52
N LEU A 12 -9.89 -9.73 8.73
CA LEU A 12 -10.47 -8.56 9.41
C LEU A 12 -9.42 -7.48 9.68
N ILE A 13 -8.26 -7.87 10.22
CA ILE A 13 -7.16 -6.93 10.51
C ILE A 13 -6.67 -6.28 9.21
N SER A 14 -6.48 -7.05 8.15
CA SER A 14 -6.05 -6.52 6.85
C SER A 14 -7.10 -5.59 6.24
N PHE A 15 -8.38 -5.96 6.35
CA PHE A 15 -9.47 -5.15 5.83
C PHE A 15 -9.54 -3.78 6.50
N ILE A 16 -9.48 -3.74 7.85
CA ILE A 16 -9.45 -2.49 8.62
C ILE A 16 -8.19 -1.68 8.30
N GLY A 17 -7.03 -2.33 8.18
CA GLY A 17 -5.77 -1.66 7.86
C GLY A 17 -5.73 -1.02 6.47
N VAL A 18 -6.47 -1.59 5.51
CA VAL A 18 -6.54 -1.10 4.12
C VAL A 18 -7.72 -0.12 3.93
N MET A 19 -8.67 -0.02 4.85
CA MET A 19 -9.79 0.94 4.72
C MET A 19 -9.38 2.42 4.56
N PRO A 20 -8.38 2.95 5.30
CA PRO A 20 -7.98 4.34 5.15
C PRO A 20 -7.58 4.70 3.70
N PRO A 21 -7.78 5.96 3.28
CA PRO A 21 -7.48 6.38 1.92
C PRO A 21 -5.97 6.34 1.65
N GLY A 22 -5.49 5.24 1.05
CA GLY A 22 -4.13 5.08 0.56
C GLY A 22 -3.96 5.46 -0.91
N MET A 23 -2.73 5.51 -1.39
CA MET A 23 -2.41 5.85 -2.79
C MET A 23 -3.14 4.94 -3.78
N LEU A 24 -3.07 3.62 -3.58
CA LEU A 24 -3.71 2.63 -4.46
C LEU A 24 -5.24 2.65 -4.37
N ASN A 25 -5.79 2.75 -3.15
CA ASN A 25 -7.23 2.73 -2.91
C ASN A 25 -7.93 3.97 -3.47
N MET A 26 -7.34 5.15 -3.27
CA MET A 26 -7.84 6.40 -3.85
C MET A 26 -7.67 6.41 -5.37
N SER A 27 -6.59 5.84 -5.90
CA SER A 27 -6.42 5.69 -7.36
C SER A 27 -7.49 4.78 -7.96
N ALA A 28 -7.80 3.65 -7.34
CA ALA A 28 -8.89 2.77 -7.76
C ALA A 28 -10.25 3.49 -7.72
N ALA A 29 -10.54 4.21 -6.63
CA ALA A 29 -11.76 5.01 -6.50
C ALA A 29 -11.87 6.09 -7.60
N ILE A 30 -10.80 6.83 -7.86
CA ILE A 30 -10.76 7.86 -8.91
C ILE A 30 -10.95 7.24 -10.30
N ILE A 31 -10.32 6.10 -10.59
CA ILE A 31 -10.49 5.39 -11.86
C ILE A 31 -11.94 4.88 -12.00
N SER A 32 -12.53 4.34 -10.93
CA SER A 32 -13.93 3.88 -10.92
C SER A 32 -14.90 5.02 -11.25
N LEU A 33 -14.70 6.19 -10.63
CA LEU A 33 -15.54 7.38 -10.84
C LEU A 33 -15.35 8.01 -12.23
N LYS A 34 -14.12 8.03 -12.78
CA LYS A 34 -13.82 8.72 -14.05
C LYS A 34 -13.95 7.82 -15.29
N GLU A 35 -13.66 6.54 -15.17
CA GLU A 35 -13.51 5.61 -16.31
C GLU A 35 -14.39 4.37 -16.19
N GLY A 36 -15.18 4.27 -15.12
CA GLY A 36 -16.14 3.21 -14.88
C GLY A 36 -15.57 2.01 -14.12
N HIS A 37 -16.49 1.22 -13.56
CA HIS A 37 -16.18 0.10 -12.68
C HIS A 37 -15.28 -0.96 -13.34
N ASN A 38 -15.52 -1.29 -14.62
CA ASN A 38 -14.78 -2.35 -15.32
C ASN A 38 -13.27 -2.01 -15.44
N ARG A 39 -12.93 -0.72 -15.61
CA ARG A 39 -11.54 -0.25 -15.67
C ARG A 39 -10.86 -0.26 -14.30
N SER A 40 -11.60 0.12 -13.25
CA SER A 40 -11.12 0.01 -11.88
C SER A 40 -10.88 -1.44 -11.48
N PHE A 41 -11.75 -2.36 -11.89
CA PHE A 41 -11.60 -3.78 -11.58
C PHE A 41 -10.31 -4.36 -12.19
N MET A 42 -10.03 -4.06 -13.46
CA MET A 42 -8.75 -4.44 -14.09
C MET A 42 -7.53 -3.84 -13.39
N PHE A 43 -7.62 -2.60 -12.90
CA PHE A 43 -6.57 -1.95 -12.11
C PHE A 43 -6.35 -2.68 -10.77
N SER A 44 -7.44 -3.00 -10.06
CA SER A 44 -7.39 -3.73 -8.79
C SER A 44 -6.82 -5.14 -8.93
N ILE A 45 -7.10 -5.86 -10.02
CA ILE A 45 -6.48 -7.16 -10.28
C ILE A 45 -4.95 -7.02 -10.39
N GLY A 46 -4.47 -5.97 -11.09
CA GLY A 46 -3.04 -5.68 -11.18
C GLY A 46 -2.40 -5.41 -9.82
N ILE A 47 -3.11 -4.71 -8.94
CA ILE A 47 -2.68 -4.50 -7.55
C ILE A 47 -2.59 -5.82 -6.79
N CYS A 48 -3.66 -6.65 -6.83
CA CYS A 48 -3.73 -7.91 -6.07
C CYS A 48 -2.58 -8.87 -6.37
N ILE A 49 -2.16 -8.97 -7.64
CA ILE A 49 -1.05 -9.84 -8.03
C ILE A 49 0.26 -9.39 -7.37
N VAL A 50 0.55 -8.09 -7.42
CA VAL A 50 1.79 -7.54 -6.87
C VAL A 50 1.80 -7.58 -5.35
N VAL A 51 0.69 -7.21 -4.70
CA VAL A 51 0.57 -7.26 -3.24
C VAL A 51 0.67 -8.71 -2.73
N GLY A 52 0.13 -9.68 -3.49
CA GLY A 52 0.30 -11.10 -3.18
C GLY A 52 1.78 -11.51 -3.18
N LEU A 53 2.54 -11.07 -4.18
CA LEU A 53 3.98 -11.31 -4.27
C LEU A 53 4.76 -10.59 -3.15
N GLN A 54 4.46 -9.32 -2.88
CA GLN A 54 5.06 -8.56 -1.79
C GLN A 54 4.80 -9.22 -0.43
N THR A 55 3.56 -9.68 -0.18
CA THR A 55 3.19 -10.37 1.06
C THR A 55 3.93 -11.70 1.21
N TYR A 56 4.12 -12.45 0.12
CA TYR A 56 4.91 -13.68 0.13
C TYR A 56 6.36 -13.40 0.54
N VAL A 57 7.00 -12.41 -0.09
CA VAL A 57 8.37 -11.99 0.26
C VAL A 57 8.45 -11.50 1.71
N ALA A 58 7.48 -10.68 2.15
CA ALA A 58 7.39 -10.20 3.53
C ALA A 58 7.27 -11.34 4.54
N THR A 59 6.57 -12.42 4.19
CA THR A 59 6.43 -13.61 5.06
C THR A 59 7.76 -14.35 5.22
N ILE A 60 8.59 -14.39 4.17
CA ILE A 60 9.95 -14.96 4.24
C ILE A 60 10.81 -14.11 5.18
N PHE A 61 10.80 -12.78 5.02
CA PHE A 61 11.52 -11.87 5.91
C PHE A 61 11.03 -11.97 7.36
N ALA A 62 9.72 -12.06 7.59
CA ALA A 62 9.16 -12.21 8.92
C ALA A 62 9.65 -13.49 9.62
N LYS A 63 9.75 -14.61 8.89
CA LYS A 63 10.35 -15.85 9.41
C LYS A 63 11.82 -15.67 9.77
N TYR A 64 12.59 -15.03 8.89
CA TYR A 64 14.02 -14.77 9.12
C TYR A 64 14.25 -13.87 10.35
N LEU A 65 13.50 -12.77 10.46
CA LEU A 65 13.59 -11.84 11.59
C LEU A 65 13.19 -12.48 12.93
N ASN A 66 12.23 -13.40 12.92
CA ASN A 66 11.85 -14.15 14.11
C ASN A 66 12.95 -15.10 14.60
N GLN A 67 13.82 -15.60 13.70
CA GLN A 67 14.96 -16.45 14.06
C GLN A 67 16.16 -15.64 14.59
N HIS A 68 16.24 -14.34 14.27
CA HIS A 68 17.33 -13.45 14.67
C HIS A 68 16.80 -12.24 15.46
N PRO A 69 16.48 -12.41 16.75
CA PRO A 69 15.86 -11.35 17.57
C PRO A 69 16.74 -10.10 17.73
N ASP A 70 18.07 -10.25 17.68
CA ASP A 70 19.01 -9.13 17.73
C ASP A 70 18.80 -8.16 16.57
N ILE A 71 18.59 -8.68 15.35
CA ILE A 71 18.31 -7.88 14.15
C ILE A 71 16.98 -7.16 14.29
N THR A 72 15.96 -7.84 14.81
CA THR A 72 14.64 -7.25 15.05
C THR A 72 14.72 -6.07 16.04
N SER A 73 15.55 -6.17 17.07
CA SER A 73 15.74 -5.10 18.06
C SER A 73 16.33 -3.82 17.43
N ILE A 74 17.34 -3.99 16.56
CA ILE A 74 17.99 -2.90 15.84
C ILE A 74 17.01 -2.29 14.82
N LEU A 75 16.32 -3.13 14.05
CA LEU A 75 15.37 -2.69 13.04
C LEU A 75 14.23 -1.86 13.65
N LYS A 76 13.70 -2.26 14.82
CA LYS A 76 12.70 -1.48 15.57
C LYS A 76 13.22 -0.12 15.99
N ARG A 77 14.45 -0.04 16.53
CA ARG A 77 15.05 1.22 16.95
C ARG A 77 15.25 2.17 15.76
N VAL A 78 15.75 1.65 14.64
CA VAL A 78 15.92 2.42 13.39
C VAL A 78 14.57 2.87 12.84
N ALA A 79 13.56 2.00 12.82
CA ALA A 79 12.21 2.33 12.36
C ALA A 79 11.60 3.48 13.15
N VAL A 80 11.71 3.48 14.49
CA VAL A 80 11.21 4.59 15.32
C VAL A 80 11.88 5.92 14.94
N VAL A 81 13.21 5.94 14.75
CA VAL A 81 13.93 7.15 14.36
C VAL A 81 13.46 7.65 12.99
N ILE A 82 13.37 6.76 12.00
CA ILE A 82 12.92 7.12 10.64
C ILE A 82 11.48 7.64 10.66
N PHE A 83 10.56 6.95 11.35
CA PHE A 83 9.17 7.38 11.45
C PHE A 83 9.05 8.74 12.15
N LEU A 84 9.79 8.99 13.24
CA LEU A 84 9.78 10.29 13.90
C LEU A 84 10.28 11.41 12.99
N LEU A 85 11.38 11.19 12.27
CA LEU A 85 11.92 12.18 11.33
C LEU A 85 10.93 12.49 10.20
N ILE A 86 10.33 11.46 9.60
CA ILE A 86 9.34 11.62 8.52
C ILE A 86 8.07 12.28 9.04
N SER A 87 7.56 11.86 10.20
CA SER A 87 6.40 12.47 10.85
C SER A 87 6.65 13.95 11.14
N PHE A 88 7.80 14.31 11.69
CA PHE A 88 8.16 15.70 11.95
C PHE A 88 8.27 16.51 10.66
N TYR A 89 8.94 15.96 9.63
CA TYR A 89 9.05 16.58 8.32
C TYR A 89 7.68 16.88 7.69
N PHE A 90 6.79 15.88 7.65
CA PHE A 90 5.44 16.07 7.10
C PHE A 90 4.58 16.99 7.96
N PHE A 91 4.71 16.94 9.29
CA PHE A 91 3.99 17.82 10.19
C PHE A 91 4.35 19.30 9.95
N MET A 92 5.63 19.61 9.74
CA MET A 92 6.07 20.95 9.37
C MET A 92 5.63 21.34 7.95
N THR A 93 5.69 20.40 7.00
CA THR A 93 5.36 20.64 5.59
C THR A 93 3.85 20.77 5.34
N ALA A 94 3.01 20.13 6.15
CA ALA A 94 1.56 20.14 6.01
C ALA A 94 0.96 21.56 6.01
N LYS A 95 1.58 22.51 6.72
CA LYS A 95 1.13 23.91 6.77
C LYS A 95 1.42 24.71 5.49
N LYS A 96 2.36 24.26 4.64
CA LYS A 96 2.78 24.97 3.42
C LYS A 96 2.05 24.52 2.15
N GLN A 97 1.34 23.39 2.18
CA GLN A 97 0.65 22.83 1.02
C GLN A 97 -0.87 23.10 1.06
N ALA A 98 -1.26 24.38 1.05
CA ALA A 98 -2.63 24.79 0.76
C ALA A 98 -2.86 25.05 -0.74
N SER A 99 -1.88 24.73 -1.59
CA SER A 99 -2.05 24.74 -3.05
C SER A 99 -2.55 23.37 -3.49
N PRO A 100 -3.70 23.26 -4.18
CA PRO A 100 -4.18 21.99 -4.69
C PRO A 100 -3.11 21.44 -5.63
N VAL A 101 -2.50 20.31 -5.27
CA VAL A 101 -1.68 19.55 -6.20
C VAL A 101 -2.62 19.11 -7.31
N ARG A 102 -2.68 19.91 -8.38
CA ARG A 102 -3.28 19.52 -9.64
C ARG A 102 -2.35 18.46 -10.21
N VAL A 103 -2.55 17.21 -9.78
CA VAL A 103 -2.06 16.07 -10.52
C VAL A 103 -2.83 16.13 -11.84
N ASP A 104 -2.24 16.83 -12.82
CA ASP A 104 -2.66 16.76 -14.21
C ASP A 104 -2.42 15.32 -14.67
N ALA A 105 -3.34 14.44 -14.29
CA ALA A 105 -3.41 13.06 -14.74
C ALA A 105 -3.89 13.04 -16.20
N ARG A 106 -3.21 13.76 -17.09
CA ARG A 106 -3.26 13.53 -18.53
C ARG A 106 -2.28 12.42 -18.91
N ILE A 107 -2.33 11.28 -18.23
CA ILE A 107 -1.86 10.03 -18.86
C ILE A 107 -3.09 9.42 -19.53
N LYS A 108 -3.46 10.02 -20.68
CA LYS A 108 -4.40 9.42 -21.63
C LYS A 108 -3.69 8.26 -22.35
N SER A 109 -3.40 7.17 -21.65
CA SER A 109 -3.03 5.92 -22.31
C SER A 109 -4.05 4.84 -21.96
N LYS A 110 -4.97 4.61 -22.90
CA LYS A 110 -6.11 3.69 -22.80
C LYS A 110 -5.72 2.21 -22.64
N LYS A 111 -4.42 1.83 -22.72
CA LYS A 111 -4.06 0.47 -23.14
C LYS A 111 -3.72 -0.56 -22.06
N SER A 112 -3.49 -0.22 -20.79
CA SER A 112 -3.61 -1.25 -19.74
C SER A 112 -3.67 -0.63 -18.33
N ARG A 113 -4.88 -0.34 -17.85
CA ARG A 113 -5.10 -0.01 -16.43
C ARG A 113 -4.61 -1.13 -15.51
N PHE A 114 -4.56 -2.37 -16.02
CA PHE A 114 -3.90 -3.48 -15.35
C PHE A 114 -2.40 -3.22 -15.16
N PHE A 115 -1.65 -2.83 -16.21
CA PHE A 115 -0.23 -2.52 -16.09
C PHE A 115 0.02 -1.31 -15.17
N GLN A 116 -0.87 -0.32 -15.22
CA GLN A 116 -0.81 0.79 -14.28
C GLN A 116 -0.99 0.30 -12.83
N GLY A 117 -1.92 -0.63 -12.58
CA GLY A 117 -2.11 -1.27 -11.28
C GLY A 117 -0.88 -2.02 -10.83
N VAL A 118 -0.29 -2.83 -11.70
CA VAL A 118 0.96 -3.56 -11.44
C VAL A 118 2.10 -2.59 -11.09
N PHE A 119 2.31 -1.55 -11.91
CA PHE A 119 3.41 -0.61 -11.73
C PHE A 119 3.27 0.23 -10.45
N MET A 120 2.08 0.81 -10.23
CA MET A 120 1.81 1.60 -9.03
C MET A 120 1.92 0.75 -7.76
N SER A 121 1.47 -0.51 -7.81
CA SER A 121 1.57 -1.43 -6.68
C SER A 121 3.01 -1.86 -6.42
N ALA A 122 3.83 -2.04 -7.45
CA ALA A 122 5.23 -2.44 -7.29
C ALA A 122 6.09 -1.35 -6.62
N LEU A 123 5.73 -0.08 -6.80
CA LEU A 123 6.39 1.06 -6.15
C LEU A 123 5.84 1.36 -4.74
N ASN A 124 4.70 0.78 -4.38
CA ASN A 124 4.02 1.02 -3.11
C ASN A 124 4.43 -0.01 -2.07
#